data_AF-A0A075SJC5-F1
#
_entry.id   AF-A0A075SJC5-F1
#
_cell.length_a   1.000
_cell.length_b   1.000
_cell.length_c   1.000
_cell.angle_alpha   90.00
_cell.angle_beta   90.00
_cell.angle_gamma   90.00
#
_symmetry.space_group_name_H-M   'P 1'
#
loop_
_entity.id
_entity.type
_entity.pdbx_description
1 polymer ?
#
loop_
_entity_poly.entity_id
_entity_poly.type
_entity_poly.pdbx_seq_one_letter_code
_entity_poly.pdbx_strand_id
1 'polypeptide(L)'
;MTYTLEWLETFDGEIDILNVDMSCLANTIEKYVSQYKYVYQTNMEDYPEIILSVPNSSIPHLLGLSRGHHVNLPTNNAGSIFEGLKDDWTLERLNKADNGWFNENKFKIVGTLLLYQMLHVMECKFYTTDGILNRKVGTRFRRDNIYFVVFKLSNGISYTVELSREQGNQYFPRSLKINDTLITNCRELELKLVDMKRFKTAKARKVNWPS
;
A
#
# COMPACT_ATOMS: atom_id res chain seq x y z
N MET A 1 18.40 8.87 6.41
CA MET A 1 17.36 9.49 7.26
C MET A 1 16.58 8.35 7.91
N THR A 2 16.28 8.38 9.21
CA THR A 2 15.56 7.27 9.86
C THR A 2 14.09 7.63 10.04
N TYR A 3 13.18 6.85 9.45
CA TYR A 3 11.74 7.01 9.63
C TYR A 3 11.34 6.33 10.95
N THR A 4 11.10 7.11 12.00
CA THR A 4 10.66 6.59 13.31
C THR A 4 9.15 6.37 13.34
N LEU A 5 8.64 5.70 14.37
CA LEU A 5 7.19 5.54 14.57
C LEU A 5 6.50 6.90 14.74
N GLU A 6 7.04 7.75 15.62
CA GLU A 6 6.55 9.12 15.85
C GLU A 6 6.53 9.95 14.56
N TRP A 7 7.56 9.79 13.71
CA TRP A 7 7.58 10.43 12.41
C TRP A 7 6.45 9.91 11.52
N LEU A 8 6.22 8.59 11.45
CA LEU A 8 5.10 8.03 10.67
C LEU A 8 3.73 8.47 11.19
N GLU A 9 3.57 8.67 12.50
CA GLU A 9 2.33 9.14 13.13
C GLU A 9 1.98 10.58 12.77
N THR A 10 3.00 11.42 12.59
CA THR A 10 2.88 12.86 12.38
C THR A 10 3.19 13.31 10.95
N PHE A 11 3.63 12.39 10.09
CA PHE A 11 3.99 12.68 8.70
C PHE A 11 2.81 13.31 7.93
N ASP A 12 3.02 14.50 7.40
CA ASP A 12 2.01 15.30 6.70
C ASP A 12 2.02 15.10 5.17
N GLY A 13 2.94 14.26 4.67
CA GLY A 13 3.14 14.01 3.24
C GLY A 13 4.26 14.85 2.61
N GLU A 14 4.89 15.77 3.34
CA GLU A 14 6.00 16.59 2.85
C GLU A 14 7.36 15.91 3.04
N ILE A 15 7.99 15.55 1.93
CA ILE A 15 9.34 15.00 1.92
C ILE A 15 10.03 15.32 0.59
N ASP A 16 11.36 15.46 0.62
CA ASP A 16 12.15 15.45 -0.60
C ASP A 16 12.18 14.03 -1.19
N ILE A 17 11.25 13.77 -2.11
CA ILE A 17 11.04 12.45 -2.70
C ILE A 17 12.30 11.95 -3.43
N LEU A 18 13.13 12.85 -3.98
CA LEU A 18 14.35 12.47 -4.71
C LEU A 18 15.42 11.88 -3.78
N ASN A 19 15.33 12.18 -2.49
CA ASN A 19 16.29 11.77 -1.46
C ASN A 19 15.70 10.75 -0.46
N VAL A 20 14.61 10.08 -0.83
CA VAL A 20 14.05 8.99 -0.01
C VAL A 20 15.02 7.82 0.06
N ASP A 21 15.26 7.37 1.29
CA ASP A 21 16.06 6.18 1.58
C ASP A 21 15.16 4.94 1.51
N MET A 22 15.25 4.20 0.40
CA MET A 22 14.42 3.02 0.16
C MET A 22 14.67 1.89 1.17
N SER A 23 15.91 1.75 1.66
CA SER A 23 16.25 0.76 2.70
C SER A 23 15.59 1.14 4.00
N CYS A 24 15.70 2.40 4.42
CA CYS A 24 15.02 2.88 5.61
C CYS A 24 13.50 2.74 5.50
N LEU A 25 12.91 3.08 4.34
CA LEU A 25 11.48 2.94 4.08
C LEU A 25 11.06 1.48 4.25
N ALA A 26 11.69 0.54 3.56
CA ALA A 26 11.30 -0.86 3.59
C ALA A 26 11.45 -1.48 5.00
N ASN A 27 12.54 -1.19 5.70
CA ASN A 27 12.77 -1.70 7.06
C ASN A 27 11.78 -1.09 8.07
N THR A 28 11.44 0.19 7.92
CA THR A 28 10.45 0.86 8.79
C THR A 28 9.05 0.28 8.56
N ILE A 29 8.66 0.11 7.30
CA ILE A 29 7.39 -0.50 6.92
C ILE A 29 7.30 -1.95 7.44
N GLU A 30 8.35 -2.76 7.32
CA GLU A 30 8.39 -4.12 7.91
C GLU A 30 8.23 -4.11 9.44
N LYS A 31 8.72 -3.07 10.10
CA LYS A 31 8.67 -2.99 11.56
C LYS A 31 7.28 -2.62 12.08
N TYR A 32 6.60 -1.66 11.43
CA TYR A 32 5.40 -1.02 11.98
C TYR A 32 4.12 -1.19 11.13
N VAL A 33 4.22 -1.69 9.90
CA VAL A 33 3.10 -1.69 8.93
C VAL A 33 2.88 -3.06 8.28
N SER A 34 3.89 -3.62 7.62
CA SER A 34 3.76 -4.95 7.01
C SER A 34 4.10 -6.06 8.01
N GLN A 35 3.74 -7.29 7.66
CA GLN A 35 3.70 -8.44 8.56
C GLN A 35 2.71 -8.31 9.73
N TYR A 36 1.61 -7.56 9.54
CA TYR A 36 0.50 -7.47 10.49
C TYR A 36 -0.84 -7.85 9.86
N LYS A 37 -1.68 -8.50 10.67
CA LYS A 37 -3.12 -8.62 10.45
C LYS A 37 -3.80 -7.54 11.28
N TYR A 38 -4.50 -6.65 10.60
CA TYR A 38 -5.32 -5.61 11.21
C TYR A 38 -6.77 -6.10 11.23
N VAL A 39 -7.40 -6.08 12.40
CA VAL A 39 -8.80 -6.49 12.56
C VAL A 39 -9.62 -5.25 12.83
N TYR A 40 -10.61 -5.02 11.97
CA TYR A 40 -11.52 -3.89 12.06
C TYR A 40 -12.93 -4.37 12.31
N GLN A 41 -13.64 -3.67 13.19
CA GLN A 41 -15.10 -3.73 13.24
C GLN A 41 -15.69 -2.69 12.31
N THR A 42 -16.82 -3.01 11.68
CA THR A 42 -17.53 -2.10 10.79
C THR A 42 -18.99 -1.93 11.18
N ASN A 43 -19.63 -0.90 10.64
CA ASN A 43 -21.06 -0.67 10.77
C ASN A 43 -21.92 -1.42 9.72
N MET A 44 -21.34 -2.29 8.88
CA MET A 44 -22.07 -3.06 7.88
C MET A 44 -22.59 -4.39 8.46
N GLU A 45 -23.89 -4.68 8.31
CA GLU A 45 -24.51 -5.93 8.78
C GLU A 45 -23.90 -7.19 8.15
N ASP A 46 -23.66 -7.16 6.84
CA ASP A 46 -23.10 -8.31 6.11
C ASP A 46 -21.58 -8.51 6.34
N TYR A 47 -20.89 -7.48 6.86
CA TYR A 47 -19.44 -7.46 7.04
C TYR A 47 -19.07 -6.83 8.39
N PRO A 48 -19.52 -7.40 9.52
CA PRO A 48 -19.30 -6.81 10.84
C PRO A 48 -17.81 -6.75 11.22
N GLU A 49 -16.99 -7.60 10.59
CA GLU A 49 -15.54 -7.66 10.77
C GLU A 49 -14.82 -7.73 9.42
N ILE A 50 -13.74 -6.95 9.28
CA ILE A 50 -12.80 -6.99 8.16
C ILE A 50 -11.42 -7.29 8.72
N ILE A 51 -10.74 -8.29 8.16
CA ILE A 51 -9.35 -8.62 8.49
C ILE A 51 -8.48 -8.22 7.31
N LEU A 52 -7.55 -7.29 7.51
CA LEU A 52 -6.57 -6.89 6.51
C LEU A 52 -5.22 -7.52 6.81
N SER A 53 -4.75 -8.42 5.94
CA SER A 53 -3.40 -8.97 6.00
C SER A 53 -2.47 -8.17 5.11
N VAL A 54 -1.39 -7.64 5.68
CA VAL A 54 -0.39 -6.85 4.95
C VAL A 54 0.95 -7.60 4.91
N PRO A 55 1.17 -8.52 3.96
CA PRO A 55 2.47 -9.16 3.79
C PRO A 55 3.49 -8.19 3.19
N ASN A 56 4.78 -8.45 3.40
CA ASN A 56 5.87 -7.71 2.76
C ASN A 56 5.74 -7.66 1.23
N SER A 57 5.21 -8.74 0.63
CA SER A 57 4.97 -8.82 -0.81
C SER A 57 3.92 -7.84 -1.32
N SER A 58 3.08 -7.25 -0.48
CA SER A 58 2.17 -6.18 -0.91
C SER A 58 2.91 -4.88 -1.24
N ILE A 59 4.00 -4.58 -0.52
CA ILE A 59 4.66 -3.26 -0.59
C ILE A 59 5.21 -2.95 -2.00
N PRO A 60 5.88 -3.87 -2.72
CA PRO A 60 6.31 -3.61 -4.10
C PRO A 60 5.15 -3.28 -5.05
N HIS A 61 3.99 -3.93 -4.88
CA HIS A 61 2.81 -3.62 -5.69
C HIS A 61 2.28 -2.21 -5.41
N LEU A 62 2.30 -1.78 -4.14
CA LEU A 62 1.93 -0.40 -3.76
C LEU A 62 2.92 0.62 -4.32
N LEU A 63 4.20 0.27 -4.47
CA LEU A 63 5.23 1.11 -5.11
C LEU A 63 5.22 1.06 -6.64
N GLY A 64 4.40 0.23 -7.27
CA GLY A 64 4.44 0.02 -8.72
C GLY A 64 5.65 -0.78 -9.21
N LEU A 65 6.32 -1.53 -8.33
CA LEU A 65 7.46 -2.38 -8.68
C LEU A 65 6.97 -3.79 -9.03
N SER A 66 6.59 -3.99 -10.29
CA SER A 66 6.15 -5.28 -10.80
C SER A 66 6.31 -5.38 -12.33
N ARG A 67 6.21 -6.60 -12.88
CA ARG A 67 6.49 -6.93 -14.29
C ARG A 67 5.83 -6.03 -15.35
N GLY A 68 4.71 -5.38 -15.03
CA GLY A 68 3.98 -4.49 -15.95
C GLY A 68 4.03 -3.01 -15.61
N HIS A 69 4.79 -2.63 -14.57
CA HIS A 69 4.81 -1.26 -14.04
C HIS A 69 6.23 -0.72 -13.81
N HIS A 70 7.26 -1.58 -13.82
CA HIS A 70 8.66 -1.19 -13.80
C HIS A 70 9.44 -2.11 -14.74
N VAL A 71 10.26 -1.52 -15.62
CA VAL A 71 11.09 -2.26 -16.58
C VAL A 71 12.50 -2.50 -16.02
N ASN A 72 13.08 -3.67 -16.31
CA ASN A 72 14.45 -4.04 -15.90
C ASN A 72 14.66 -4.31 -14.39
N LEU A 73 13.63 -4.72 -13.66
CA LEU A 73 13.82 -5.30 -12.32
C LEU A 73 14.63 -6.60 -12.40
N PRO A 74 15.58 -6.84 -11.48
CA PRO A 74 16.31 -8.11 -11.38
C PRO A 74 15.42 -9.34 -11.16
N THR A 75 14.21 -9.14 -10.64
CA THR A 75 13.19 -10.17 -10.44
C THR A 75 11.80 -9.54 -10.39
N ASN A 76 10.78 -10.33 -10.75
CA ASN A 76 9.37 -9.94 -10.64
C ASN A 76 8.68 -10.56 -9.41
N ASN A 77 9.41 -11.32 -8.58
CA ASN A 77 8.87 -11.85 -7.34
C ASN A 77 8.80 -10.74 -6.28
N ALA A 78 7.59 -10.36 -5.87
CA ALA A 78 7.39 -9.26 -4.91
C ALA A 78 8.11 -9.48 -3.58
N GLY A 79 8.15 -10.70 -3.05
CA GLY A 79 8.92 -10.96 -1.83
C GLY A 79 10.42 -10.66 -2.01
N SER A 80 11.01 -11.11 -3.13
CA SER A 80 12.42 -10.84 -3.44
C SER A 80 12.69 -9.36 -3.72
N ILE A 81 11.76 -8.65 -4.36
CA ILE A 81 11.84 -7.20 -4.54
C ILE A 81 11.90 -6.50 -3.18
N PHE A 82 11.01 -6.86 -2.25
CA PHE A 82 11.00 -6.26 -0.92
C PHE A 82 12.30 -6.49 -0.15
N GLU A 83 12.87 -7.70 -0.21
CA GLU A 83 14.19 -7.97 0.39
C GLU A 83 15.33 -7.21 -0.29
N GLY A 84 15.22 -6.90 -1.59
CA GLY A 84 16.14 -6.01 -2.29
C GLY A 84 16.02 -4.55 -1.82
N LEU A 85 14.79 -4.04 -1.66
CA LEU A 85 14.52 -2.68 -1.17
C LEU A 85 15.12 -2.41 0.20
N LYS A 86 15.18 -3.42 1.07
CA LYS A 86 15.78 -3.34 2.41
C LYS A 86 17.29 -3.14 2.40
N ASP A 87 17.95 -3.32 1.26
CA ASP A 87 19.41 -3.24 1.15
C ASP A 87 19.85 -2.38 -0.05
N ASP A 88 20.14 -2.99 -1.21
CA ASP A 88 20.87 -2.36 -2.31
C ASP A 88 19.99 -1.81 -3.42
N TRP A 89 18.67 -1.98 -3.37
CA TRP A 89 17.75 -1.44 -4.40
C TRP A 89 17.39 0.02 -4.09
N THR A 90 18.37 0.91 -4.24
CA THR A 90 18.22 2.34 -3.98
C THR A 90 17.27 3.00 -4.99
N LEU A 91 16.71 4.17 -4.62
CA LEU A 91 15.86 4.96 -5.51
C LEU A 91 16.59 5.31 -6.82
N GLU A 92 17.88 5.63 -6.73
CA GLU A 92 18.74 5.91 -7.89
C GLU A 92 18.79 4.72 -8.86
N ARG A 93 18.97 3.49 -8.36
CA ARG A 93 19.00 2.28 -9.20
C ARG A 93 17.65 1.99 -9.83
N LEU A 94 16.56 2.11 -9.05
CA LEU A 94 15.20 1.95 -9.54
C LEU A 94 14.90 2.95 -10.66
N ASN A 95 15.29 4.21 -10.49
CA ASN A 95 15.09 5.26 -11.48
C ASN A 95 15.96 5.04 -12.72
N LYS A 96 17.26 4.75 -12.57
CA LYS A 96 18.16 4.48 -13.69
C LYS A 96 17.70 3.32 -14.58
N ALA A 97 17.05 2.31 -14.00
CA ALA A 97 16.55 1.15 -14.73
C ALA A 97 15.25 1.42 -15.50
N ASP A 98 14.43 2.34 -14.99
CA ASP A 98 13.20 2.81 -15.63
C ASP A 98 12.90 4.25 -15.19
N ASN A 99 13.35 5.22 -15.98
CA ASN A 99 13.13 6.63 -15.69
C ASN A 99 11.64 7.02 -15.77
N GLY A 100 10.83 6.25 -16.51
CA GLY A 100 9.38 6.47 -16.62
C GLY A 100 8.67 6.13 -15.32
N TRP A 101 9.08 5.02 -14.68
CA TRP A 101 8.50 4.57 -13.41
C TRP A 101 8.53 5.66 -12.34
N PHE A 102 9.65 6.39 -12.17
CA PHE A 102 9.74 7.38 -11.11
C PHE A 102 8.71 8.51 -11.28
N ASN A 103 8.53 9.02 -12.50
CA ASN A 103 7.54 10.07 -12.74
C ASN A 103 6.11 9.61 -12.48
N GLU A 104 5.81 8.35 -12.79
CA GLU A 104 4.49 7.75 -12.58
C GLU A 104 4.22 7.36 -11.11
N ASN A 105 5.26 7.01 -10.35
CA ASN A 105 5.11 6.35 -9.05
C ASN A 105 5.75 7.12 -7.87
N LYS A 106 6.40 8.27 -8.08
CA LYS A 106 7.03 9.06 -7.00
C LYS A 106 6.08 9.35 -5.82
N PHE A 107 4.82 9.66 -6.08
CA PHE A 107 3.84 9.89 -5.02
C PHE A 107 3.40 8.60 -4.32
N LYS A 108 3.57 7.43 -4.95
CA LYS A 108 3.34 6.15 -4.27
C LYS A 108 4.40 5.86 -3.21
N ILE A 109 5.61 6.42 -3.34
CA ILE A 109 6.63 6.38 -2.29
C ILE A 109 6.12 7.12 -1.04
N VAL A 110 5.58 8.33 -1.23
CA VAL A 110 4.95 9.13 -0.16
C VAL A 110 3.77 8.37 0.46
N GLY A 111 2.86 7.84 -0.38
CA GLY A 111 1.72 7.09 0.12
C GLY A 111 2.10 5.79 0.85
N THR A 112 3.25 5.19 0.53
CA THR A 112 3.78 4.04 1.27
C THR A 112 4.22 4.45 2.68
N LEU A 113 4.82 5.63 2.86
CA LEU A 113 5.15 6.20 4.17
C LEU A 113 3.88 6.56 4.97
N LEU A 114 2.79 6.92 4.30
CA LEU A 114 1.49 7.19 4.94
C LEU A 114 0.72 5.93 5.33
N LEU A 115 1.18 4.72 4.97
CA LEU A 115 0.45 3.49 5.25
C LEU A 115 0.20 3.26 6.74
N TYR A 116 1.13 3.67 7.61
CA TYR A 116 0.90 3.55 9.06
C TYR A 116 -0.40 4.26 9.47
N GLN A 117 -0.54 5.53 9.08
CA GLN A 117 -1.73 6.33 9.37
C GLN A 117 -2.99 5.75 8.70
N MET A 118 -2.89 5.29 7.45
CA MET A 118 -4.01 4.69 6.72
C MET A 118 -4.53 3.41 7.40
N LEU A 119 -3.64 2.54 7.86
CA LEU A 119 -4.02 1.28 8.50
C LEU A 119 -4.45 1.47 9.96
N HIS A 120 -3.98 2.51 10.64
CA HIS A 120 -4.43 2.89 11.98
C HIS A 120 -5.63 3.85 11.97
N VAL A 121 -6.19 4.15 10.79
CA VAL A 121 -7.38 5.00 10.61
C VAL A 121 -7.17 6.43 11.15
N MET A 122 -5.94 6.95 11.05
CA MET A 122 -5.59 8.30 11.51
C MET A 122 -5.98 9.32 10.44
N GLU A 123 -7.07 10.05 10.67
CA GLU A 123 -7.63 11.04 9.74
C GLU A 123 -7.87 10.46 8.33
N CYS A 124 -8.33 9.21 8.29
CA CYS A 124 -8.59 8.48 7.07
C CYS A 124 -10.07 8.17 6.92
N LYS A 125 -10.50 7.95 5.68
CA LYS A 125 -11.82 7.46 5.36
C LYS A 125 -11.73 6.08 4.75
N PHE A 126 -12.74 5.27 4.97
CA PHE A 126 -12.84 3.97 4.33
C PHE A 126 -14.11 3.89 3.51
N TYR A 127 -13.99 3.20 2.40
CA TYR A 127 -15.06 3.06 1.43
C TYR A 127 -15.26 1.61 1.06
N THR A 128 -16.51 1.27 0.74
CA THR A 128 -16.88 0.01 0.11
C THR A 128 -17.34 0.25 -1.32
N THR A 129 -16.99 -0.66 -2.20
CA THR A 129 -17.47 -0.70 -3.59
C THR A 129 -18.82 -1.42 -3.70
N ASP A 130 -19.38 -1.87 -2.58
CA ASP A 130 -20.72 -2.45 -2.54
C ASP A 130 -21.75 -1.49 -3.17
N GLY A 131 -22.69 -2.05 -3.92
CA GLY A 131 -23.69 -1.29 -4.69
C GLY A 131 -23.22 -0.70 -6.03
N ILE A 132 -21.91 -0.64 -6.32
CA ILE A 132 -21.40 -0.12 -7.61
C ILE A 132 -20.76 -1.15 -8.54
N LEU A 133 -20.37 -2.33 -8.04
CA LEU A 133 -19.62 -3.34 -8.83
C LEU A 133 -20.32 -3.78 -10.13
N ASN A 134 -21.66 -3.79 -10.15
CA ASN A 134 -22.45 -4.17 -11.33
C ASN A 134 -22.82 -3.00 -12.25
N ARG A 135 -22.30 -1.79 -11.98
CA ARG A 135 -22.52 -0.58 -12.77
C ARG A 135 -21.27 -0.26 -13.60
N LYS A 136 -21.42 0.57 -14.65
CA LYS A 136 -20.29 1.02 -15.49
C LYS A 136 -19.17 1.64 -14.66
N VAL A 137 -19.52 2.48 -13.67
CA VAL A 137 -18.58 3.13 -12.75
C VAL A 137 -17.79 2.13 -11.88
N GLY A 138 -18.33 0.94 -11.62
CA GLY A 138 -17.66 -0.11 -10.83
C GLY A 138 -16.83 -1.10 -11.65
N THR A 139 -16.75 -0.95 -12.97
CA THR A 139 -16.08 -1.92 -13.86
C THR A 139 -14.62 -2.15 -13.45
N ARG A 140 -13.88 -1.10 -13.09
CA ARG A 140 -12.49 -1.20 -12.63
C ARG A 140 -12.39 -2.02 -11.35
N PHE A 141 -13.18 -1.65 -10.34
CA PHE A 141 -13.19 -2.34 -9.05
C PHE A 141 -13.55 -3.82 -9.20
N ARG A 142 -14.55 -4.14 -10.04
CA ARG A 142 -14.92 -5.54 -10.33
C ARG A 142 -13.80 -6.31 -11.03
N ARG A 143 -13.21 -5.73 -12.09
CA ARG A 143 -12.09 -6.35 -12.84
C ARG A 143 -10.90 -6.62 -11.93
N ASP A 144 -10.59 -5.68 -11.06
CA ASP A 144 -9.41 -5.73 -10.19
C ASP A 144 -9.73 -6.40 -8.84
N ASN A 145 -10.95 -6.89 -8.65
CA ASN A 145 -11.44 -7.56 -7.45
C ASN A 145 -11.28 -6.72 -6.17
N ILE A 146 -11.59 -5.43 -6.26
CA ILE A 146 -11.51 -4.46 -5.16
C ILE A 146 -12.87 -4.37 -4.48
N TYR A 147 -12.87 -4.48 -3.15
CA TYR A 147 -14.09 -4.42 -2.33
C TYR A 147 -14.10 -3.24 -1.37
N PHE A 148 -12.91 -2.84 -0.91
CA PHE A 148 -12.74 -1.73 0.01
C PHE A 148 -11.60 -0.82 -0.45
N VAL A 149 -11.67 0.44 -0.03
CA VAL A 149 -10.64 1.45 -0.32
C VAL A 149 -10.39 2.25 0.95
N VAL A 150 -9.11 2.37 1.33
CA VAL A 150 -8.68 3.30 2.38
C VAL A 150 -8.24 4.60 1.72
N PHE A 151 -8.77 5.72 2.16
CA PHE A 151 -8.48 7.05 1.63
C PHE A 151 -7.78 7.91 2.68
N LYS A 152 -6.77 8.66 2.23
CA LYS A 152 -6.14 9.73 2.99
C LYS A 152 -5.86 10.92 2.08
N LEU A 153 -6.13 12.12 2.57
CA LEU A 153 -5.69 13.36 1.97
C LEU A 153 -4.46 13.85 2.74
N SER A 154 -3.36 14.13 2.04
CA SER A 154 -2.12 14.64 2.65
C SER A 154 -1.50 15.66 1.70
N ASN A 155 -1.23 16.86 2.20
CA ASN A 155 -0.72 17.99 1.41
C ASN A 155 -1.41 18.17 0.04
N GLY A 156 -2.76 18.17 0.03
CA GLY A 156 -3.55 18.34 -1.19
C GLY A 156 -3.55 17.18 -2.18
N ILE A 157 -2.85 16.07 -1.89
CA ILE A 157 -2.81 14.85 -2.71
C ILE A 157 -3.66 13.78 -2.06
N SER A 158 -4.53 13.12 -2.85
CA SER A 158 -5.25 11.96 -2.34
C SER A 158 -4.52 10.66 -2.60
N TYR A 159 -4.44 9.85 -1.55
CA TYR A 159 -3.85 8.53 -1.52
C TYR A 159 -4.95 7.51 -1.24
N THR A 160 -5.02 6.46 -2.05
CA THR A 160 -6.03 5.42 -1.89
C THR A 160 -5.39 4.05 -1.95
N VAL A 161 -5.58 3.24 -0.91
CA VAL A 161 -5.16 1.84 -0.87
C VAL A 161 -6.36 0.98 -1.21
N GLU A 162 -6.32 0.35 -2.38
CA GLU A 162 -7.35 -0.58 -2.84
C GLU A 162 -7.14 -1.96 -2.22
N LEU A 163 -8.20 -2.51 -1.63
CA LEU A 163 -8.18 -3.79 -0.91
C LEU A 163 -8.93 -4.87 -1.70
N SER A 164 -8.22 -5.95 -2.02
CA SER A 164 -8.79 -7.14 -2.63
C SER A 164 -9.10 -8.21 -1.61
N ARG A 165 -10.11 -9.04 -1.91
CA ARG A 165 -10.46 -10.20 -1.07
C ARG A 165 -9.46 -11.33 -1.31
N GLU A 166 -8.95 -11.89 -0.21
CA GLU A 166 -8.21 -13.15 -0.21
C GLU A 166 -9.18 -14.32 -0.01
N GLN A 167 -9.82 -14.40 1.16
CA GLN A 167 -10.81 -15.42 1.51
C GLN A 167 -11.76 -14.92 2.60
N GLY A 168 -13.07 -15.18 2.46
CA GLY A 168 -14.05 -14.79 3.47
C GLY A 168 -14.00 -13.28 3.77
N ASN A 169 -13.78 -12.92 5.04
CA ASN A 169 -13.60 -11.53 5.48
C ASN A 169 -12.14 -11.07 5.50
N GLN A 170 -11.21 -11.82 4.89
CA GLN A 170 -9.80 -11.48 4.80
C GLN A 170 -9.50 -10.77 3.48
N TYR A 171 -8.76 -9.67 3.57
CA TYR A 171 -8.39 -8.78 2.48
C TYR A 171 -6.90 -8.46 2.54
N PHE A 172 -6.35 -7.95 1.43
CA PHE A 172 -4.96 -7.52 1.34
C PHE A 172 -4.83 -6.24 0.50
N PRO A 173 -3.81 -5.40 0.75
CA PRO A 173 -3.52 -4.24 -0.09
C PRO A 173 -3.06 -4.72 -1.47
N ARG A 174 -3.81 -4.32 -2.50
CA ARG A 174 -3.52 -4.68 -3.89
C ARG A 174 -2.78 -3.58 -4.63
N SER A 175 -3.22 -2.34 -4.46
CA SER A 175 -2.68 -1.22 -5.20
C SER A 175 -2.84 0.09 -4.45
N LEU A 176 -1.92 1.01 -4.69
CA LEU A 176 -2.01 2.39 -4.22
C LEU A 176 -2.28 3.29 -5.43
N LYS A 177 -3.36 4.06 -5.40
CA LYS A 177 -3.70 5.06 -6.41
C LYS A 177 -3.54 6.46 -5.84
N ILE A 178 -3.13 7.37 -6.72
CA ILE A 178 -2.95 8.78 -6.45
C ILE A 178 -4.05 9.54 -7.18
N ASN A 179 -4.73 10.46 -6.50
CA ASN A 179 -5.79 11.29 -7.11
C ASN A 179 -6.91 10.45 -7.75
N ASP A 180 -7.27 9.34 -7.11
CA ASP A 180 -8.31 8.44 -7.62
C ASP A 180 -9.70 9.04 -7.48
N THR A 181 -10.27 9.47 -8.60
CA THR A 181 -11.59 10.11 -8.64
C THR A 181 -12.74 9.10 -8.50
N LEU A 182 -12.51 7.80 -8.74
CA LEU A 182 -13.57 6.81 -8.71
C LEU A 182 -14.12 6.56 -7.30
N ILE A 183 -13.35 6.89 -6.25
CA ILE A 183 -13.77 6.75 -4.85
C ILE A 183 -15.02 7.56 -4.52
N THR A 184 -15.29 8.64 -5.26
CA THR A 184 -16.50 9.47 -5.09
C THR A 184 -17.80 8.72 -5.36
N ASN A 185 -17.72 7.57 -6.05
CA ASN A 185 -18.85 6.69 -6.30
C ASN A 185 -18.98 5.59 -5.23
N CYS A 186 -18.00 5.44 -4.35
CA CYS A 186 -18.01 4.41 -3.32
C CYS A 186 -18.77 4.92 -2.09
N ARG A 187 -19.32 3.98 -1.30
CA ARG A 187 -20.03 4.33 -0.06
C ARG A 187 -19.03 4.37 1.09
N GLU A 188 -19.01 5.47 1.84
CA GLU A 188 -18.21 5.58 3.06
C GLU A 188 -18.73 4.59 4.12
N LEU A 189 -17.84 3.97 4.88
CA LEU A 189 -18.20 3.14 6.03
C LEU A 189 -17.35 3.50 7.24
N GLU A 190 -17.90 3.26 8.42
CA GLU A 190 -17.18 3.46 9.67
C GLU A 190 -16.39 2.20 9.99
N LEU A 191 -15.10 2.36 10.29
CA LEU A 191 -14.30 1.29 10.87
C LEU A 191 -13.67 1.73 12.18
N LYS A 192 -13.51 0.74 13.05
CA LYS A 192 -12.70 0.83 14.25
C LYS A 192 -11.65 -0.26 14.20
N LEU A 193 -10.37 0.11 14.23
CA LEU A 193 -9.29 -0.85 14.46
C LEU A 193 -9.44 -1.38 15.89
N VAL A 194 -9.59 -2.70 16.04
CA VAL A 194 -9.80 -3.35 17.35
C VAL A 194 -8.67 -4.28 17.75
N ASP A 195 -7.89 -4.77 16.78
CA ASP A 195 -6.77 -5.65 17.05
C ASP A 195 -5.71 -5.54 15.95
N MET A 196 -4.46 -5.78 16.31
CA MET A 196 -3.33 -5.82 15.39
C MET A 196 -2.38 -6.95 15.82
N LYS A 197 -2.25 -7.99 14.97
CA LYS A 197 -1.40 -9.15 15.26
C LYS A 197 -0.29 -9.29 14.26
N ARG A 198 0.95 -9.35 14.76
CA ARG A 198 2.11 -9.66 13.92
C ARG A 198 2.04 -11.12 13.45
N PHE A 199 2.37 -11.35 12.18
CA PHE A 199 2.51 -12.69 11.62
C PHE A 199 3.83 -12.81 10.85
N LYS A 200 4.43 -14.00 10.84
CA LYS A 200 5.65 -14.24 10.06
C LYS A 200 5.28 -14.85 8.72
N THR A 201 5.69 -14.21 7.62
CA THR A 201 5.71 -14.86 6.31
C THR A 201 7.07 -15.52 6.08
N ALA A 202 7.10 -16.57 5.25
CA ALA A 202 8.36 -17.09 4.74
C ALA A 202 9.12 -15.96 4.03
N LYS A 203 10.40 -15.78 4.40
CA LYS A 203 11.25 -14.80 3.71
C LYS A 203 11.54 -15.29 2.31
N ALA A 204 11.36 -14.41 1.33
CA ALA A 204 11.79 -14.69 -0.02
C ALA A 204 13.33 -14.62 -0.11
N ARG A 205 13.90 -15.26 -1.12
CA ARG A 205 15.33 -15.14 -1.40
C ARG A 205 15.63 -13.72 -1.90
N LYS A 206 16.60 -13.06 -1.28
CA LYS A 206 17.14 -11.79 -1.77
C LYS A 206 17.78 -11.98 -3.16
N VAL A 207 17.52 -11.03 -4.05
CA VAL A 207 18.15 -10.95 -5.38
C VAL A 207 18.94 -9.65 -5.42
N ASN A 208 20.26 -9.74 -5.61
CA ASN A 208 21.12 -8.57 -5.70
C ASN A 208 20.83 -7.80 -7.00
N TRP A 209 20.99 -6.48 -6.97
CA TRP A 209 20.95 -5.69 -8.19
C TRP A 209 22.26 -5.93 -8.98
N PRO A 210 22.20 -6.38 -10.25
CA PRO A 210 23.40 -6.59 -11.05
C PRO A 210 24.26 -5.32 -11.10
N SER A 211 25.57 -5.50 -11.01
CA SER A 211 26.55 -4.40 -11.02
C SER A 211 26.59 -3.70 -12.37
#